data_AF-A0A936FTF1-F1
#
_entry.id   AF-A0A936FTF1-F1
#
_cell.length_a   1.000
_cell.length_b   1.000
_cell.length_c   1.000
_cell.angle_alpha   90.00
_cell.angle_beta   90.00
_cell.angle_gamma   90.00
#
_symmetry.space_group_name_H-M   'P 1'
#
loop_
_entity.id
_entity.type
_entity.pdbx_description
1 polymer ?
#
loop_
_entity_poly.entity_id
_entity_poly.type
_entity_poly.pdbx_seq_one_letter_code
_entity_poly.pdbx_strand_id
1 'polypeptide(L)'
;MNQKSILAIFLAFIWISISEFFRNSFLVHSEWINHFQNLGLIFPEKPVNGAIWGIWSFVFSIFLYIIYKRFNFFETISLGWVAGFLMMWLVLGNLNVLPFNILIYAVPLSIIEVIIAVYIISYFSKIKK
;
A
#
# COMPACT_ATOMS: atom_id res chain seq x y z
N MET A 1 -18.68 5.87 13.77
CA MET A 1 -17.21 5.87 13.93
C MET A 1 -16.84 7.11 14.74
N ASN A 2 -15.99 7.02 15.76
CA ASN A 2 -15.65 8.20 16.58
C ASN A 2 -14.55 9.05 15.92
N GLN A 3 -14.37 10.30 16.38
CA GLN A 3 -13.35 11.22 15.84
C GLN A 3 -11.93 10.62 15.86
N LYS A 4 -11.61 9.85 16.90
CA LYS A 4 -10.31 9.16 17.05
C LYS A 4 -10.09 8.10 15.96
N SER A 5 -11.13 7.36 15.60
CA SER A 5 -11.08 6.37 14.53
C SER A 5 -10.96 7.02 13.15
N ILE A 6 -11.67 8.13 12.92
CA ILE A 6 -11.53 8.93 11.70
C ILE A 6 -10.10 9.45 11.57
N LEU A 7 -9.56 10.03 12.64
CA LEU A 7 -8.18 10.50 12.69
C LEU A 7 -7.18 9.37 12.40
N ALA A 8 -7.37 8.21 13.02
CA ALA A 8 -6.52 7.05 12.83
C ALA A 8 -6.48 6.58 11.35
N ILE A 9 -7.65 6.48 10.72
CA ILE A 9 -7.78 6.11 9.30
C ILE A 9 -7.12 7.17 8.40
N PHE A 10 -7.36 8.45 8.69
CA PHE A 10 -6.82 9.54 7.89
C PHE A 10 -5.29 9.65 7.96
N LEU A 11 -4.71 9.50 9.14
CA LEU A 11 -3.26 9.49 9.31
C LEU A 11 -2.62 8.26 8.64
N ALA A 12 -3.25 7.09 8.76
CA ALA A 12 -2.79 5.89 8.07
C ALA A 12 -2.87 6.04 6.54
N PHE A 13 -3.94 6.66 6.03
CA PHE A 13 -4.10 7.00 4.62
C PHE A 13 -2.99 7.92 4.12
N ILE A 14 -2.68 8.99 4.86
CA ILE A 14 -1.58 9.92 4.51
C ILE A 14 -0.26 9.16 4.45
N TRP A 15 0.03 8.34 5.47
CA TRP A 15 1.25 7.56 5.54
C TRP A 15 1.40 6.61 4.34
N ILE A 16 0.38 5.79 4.06
CA ILE A 16 0.36 4.87 2.92
C ILE A 16 0.57 5.64 1.61
N SER A 17 -0.12 6.76 1.42
CA SER A 17 0.00 7.57 0.19
C SER A 17 1.40 8.14 0.00
N ILE A 18 2.03 8.64 1.07
CA ILE A 18 3.41 9.14 1.01
C ILE A 18 4.38 8.00 0.68
N SER A 19 4.19 6.83 1.31
CA SER A 19 5.06 5.68 1.09
C SER A 19 4.95 5.14 -0.34
N GLU A 20 3.74 4.98 -0.87
CA GLU A 20 3.49 4.58 -2.25
C GLU A 20 4.07 5.57 -3.25
N PHE A 21 3.85 6.87 -3.03
CA PHE A 21 4.35 7.91 -3.91
C PHE A 21 5.88 7.93 -3.92
N PHE A 22 6.52 7.91 -2.75
CA PHE A 22 7.98 7.89 -2.68
C PHE A 22 8.55 6.65 -3.38
N ARG A 23 7.98 5.47 -3.11
CA ARG A 23 8.45 4.22 -3.71
C ARG A 23 8.31 4.22 -5.22
N ASN A 24 7.12 4.51 -5.76
CA ASN A 24 6.85 4.35 -7.19
C ASN A 24 7.28 5.54 -8.05
N SER A 25 7.31 6.76 -7.50
CA SER A 25 7.67 7.96 -8.27
C SER A 25 9.14 8.34 -8.16
N PHE A 26 9.87 7.83 -7.17
CA PHE A 26 11.30 8.11 -7.02
C PHE A 26 12.16 6.85 -6.98
N LEU A 27 11.84 5.88 -6.12
CA LEU A 27 12.75 4.78 -5.83
C LEU A 27 12.80 3.73 -6.95
N VAL A 28 11.65 3.29 -7.45
CA VAL A 28 11.55 2.24 -8.50
C VAL A 28 11.05 2.75 -9.84
N HIS A 29 11.11 4.07 -10.05
CA HIS A 29 10.48 4.72 -11.20
C HIS A 29 11.13 4.33 -12.54
N SER A 30 12.47 4.29 -12.58
CA SER A 30 13.21 3.96 -13.79
C SER A 30 13.02 2.49 -14.18
N GLU A 31 12.91 1.59 -13.21
CA GLU A 31 12.63 0.17 -13.41
C GLU A 31 11.25 -0.03 -14.04
N TRP A 32 10.23 0.71 -13.59
CA TRP A 32 8.91 0.71 -14.21
C TRP A 32 8.94 1.19 -15.66
N ILE A 33 9.59 2.33 -15.94
CA ILE A 33 9.70 2.88 -17.30
C ILE A 33 10.41 1.88 -18.22
N ASN A 34 11.58 1.37 -17.81
CA ASN A 34 12.38 0.46 -18.61
C ASN A 34 11.61 -0.84 -18.89
N HIS A 35 10.90 -1.39 -17.91
CA HIS A 35 10.08 -2.58 -18.09
C HIS A 35 8.96 -2.37 -19.11
N PHE A 36 8.22 -1.27 -18.99
CA PHE A 36 7.15 -0.96 -19.95
C PHE A 36 7.69 -0.71 -21.35
N GLN A 37 8.82 -0.02 -21.49
CA GLN A 37 9.49 0.18 -22.78
C GLN A 37 9.92 -1.16 -23.41
N ASN A 38 10.45 -2.09 -22.63
CA ASN A 38 10.82 -3.43 -23.09
C ASN A 38 9.61 -4.26 -23.54
N LEU A 39 8.42 -3.98 -22.99
CA LEU A 39 7.15 -4.55 -23.45
C LEU A 39 6.58 -3.85 -24.69
N GLY A 40 7.22 -2.79 -25.19
CA GLY A 40 6.70 -1.95 -26.28
C GLY A 40 5.51 -1.08 -25.84
N LEU A 41 5.36 -0.84 -24.54
CA LEU A 41 4.28 -0.08 -23.93
C LEU A 41 4.78 1.26 -23.39
N ILE A 42 3.88 2.23 -23.26
CA ILE A 42 4.15 3.50 -22.59
C ILE A 42 3.75 3.35 -21.13
N PHE A 43 4.66 3.69 -20.20
CA PHE A 43 4.37 3.65 -18.78
C PHE A 43 3.26 4.66 -18.43
N PRO A 44 2.17 4.24 -17.74
CA PRO A 44 1.01 5.10 -17.50
C PRO A 44 1.26 6.06 -16.32
N GLU A 45 2.04 7.12 -16.54
CA GLU A 45 2.43 8.11 -15.52
C GLU A 45 1.48 9.32 -15.40
N LYS A 46 0.33 9.29 -16.07
CA LYS A 46 -0.64 10.40 -16.03
C LYS A 46 -1.09 10.67 -14.57
N PRO A 47 -1.30 11.95 -14.19
CA PRO A 47 -1.75 12.31 -12.83
C PRO A 47 -2.99 11.55 -12.34
N VAL A 48 -3.89 11.19 -13.24
CA VAL A 48 -5.08 10.37 -12.95
C VAL A 48 -4.73 9.02 -12.32
N ASN A 49 -3.62 8.40 -12.73
CA ASN A 49 -3.19 7.12 -12.17
C ASN A 49 -2.67 7.29 -10.75
N GLY A 50 -1.98 8.40 -10.46
CA GLY A 50 -1.62 8.78 -9.10
C GLY A 50 -2.84 8.99 -8.19
N ALA A 51 -3.92 9.57 -8.73
CA ALA A 51 -5.17 9.70 -7.98
C ALA A 51 -5.81 8.34 -7.66
N ILE A 52 -5.72 7.36 -8.57
CA ILE A 52 -6.17 5.98 -8.32
C ILE A 52 -5.37 5.34 -7.18
N TRP A 53 -4.05 5.53 -7.14
CA TRP A 53 -3.23 5.11 -6.01
C TRP A 53 -3.67 5.75 -4.70
N GLY A 54 -4.01 7.05 -4.70
CA GLY A 54 -4.58 7.71 -3.52
C GLY A 54 -5.91 7.10 -3.07
N ILE A 55 -6.81 6.78 -4.00
CA ILE A 55 -8.08 6.09 -3.68
C ILE A 55 -7.80 4.72 -3.08
N TRP A 56 -6.88 3.95 -3.69
CA TRP A 56 -6.46 2.65 -3.16
C TRP A 56 -5.91 2.78 -1.74
N SER A 57 -5.03 3.75 -1.46
CA SER A 57 -4.47 4.01 -0.13
C SER A 57 -5.55 4.32 0.90
N PHE A 58 -6.59 5.08 0.52
CA PHE A 58 -7.70 5.42 1.41
C PHE A 58 -8.58 4.20 1.71
N VAL A 59 -8.92 3.42 0.69
CA VAL A 59 -9.68 2.17 0.88
C VAL A 59 -8.89 1.17 1.72
N PHE A 60 -7.58 1.07 1.48
CA PHE A 60 -6.70 0.17 2.21
C PHE A 60 -6.56 0.56 3.68
N SER A 61 -6.47 1.86 4.01
CA SER A 61 -6.44 2.31 5.41
C SER A 61 -7.74 1.99 6.17
N ILE A 62 -8.90 2.13 5.51
CA ILE A 62 -10.19 1.71 6.06
C ILE A 62 -10.21 0.19 6.26
N PHE A 63 -9.74 -0.57 5.28
CA PHE A 63 -9.64 -2.03 5.37
C PHE A 63 -8.80 -2.46 6.57
N LEU A 64 -7.58 -1.92 6.73
CA LEU A 64 -6.71 -2.20 7.87
C LEU A 64 -7.39 -1.87 9.19
N TYR A 65 -8.10 -0.74 9.28
CA TYR A 65 -8.86 -0.39 10.49
C TYR A 65 -9.97 -1.41 10.80
N ILE A 66 -10.70 -1.89 9.79
CA ILE A 66 -11.77 -2.88 9.96
C ILE A 66 -11.19 -4.21 10.46
N ILE A 67 -10.09 -4.67 9.88
CA ILE A 67 -9.39 -5.89 10.30
C ILE A 67 -8.85 -5.74 11.72
N TYR A 68 -8.22 -4.60 12.04
CA TYR A 68 -7.63 -4.34 13.35
C TYR A 68 -8.65 -4.39 14.52
N LYS A 69 -9.94 -4.13 14.25
CA LYS A 69 -11.01 -4.28 15.25
C LYS A 69 -11.25 -5.73 15.68
N ARG A 70 -10.84 -6.71 14.87
CA ARG A 70 -11.15 -8.14 15.09
C ARG A 70 -9.90 -8.96 15.41
N PHE A 71 -8.77 -8.61 14.81
CA PHE A 71 -7.53 -9.38 14.88
C PHE A 71 -6.48 -8.65 15.71
N ASN A 72 -5.45 -9.37 16.18
CA ASN A 72 -4.32 -8.76 16.88
C ASN A 72 -3.38 -7.98 15.93
N PHE A 73 -2.34 -7.34 16.47
CA PHE A 73 -1.44 -6.47 15.70
C PHE A 73 -0.74 -7.22 14.54
N PHE A 74 -0.13 -8.37 14.83
CA PHE A 74 0.60 -9.17 13.84
C PHE A 74 -0.34 -9.82 12.82
N GLU A 75 -1.50 -10.32 13.25
CA GLU A 75 -2.53 -10.84 12.34
C GLU A 75 -3.03 -9.77 11.36
N THR A 76 -3.23 -8.54 11.84
CA THR A 76 -3.65 -7.42 10.98
C THR A 76 -2.57 -7.08 9.95
N ILE A 77 -1.29 -7.09 10.34
CA ILE A 77 -0.18 -6.85 9.41
C ILE A 77 -0.14 -7.93 8.34
N SER A 78 -0.18 -9.21 8.75
CA SER A 78 -0.13 -10.33 7.81
C SER A 78 -1.30 -10.32 6.82
N LEU A 79 -2.54 -10.17 7.32
CA LEU A 79 -3.74 -10.11 6.48
C LEU A 79 -3.73 -8.86 5.59
N GLY A 80 -3.32 -7.72 6.15
CA GLY A 80 -3.20 -6.45 5.45
C GLY A 80 -2.22 -6.53 4.29
N TRP A 81 -1.01 -7.02 4.54
CA TRP A 81 0.03 -7.13 3.53
C TRP A 81 -0.34 -8.13 2.44
N VAL A 82 -0.92 -9.27 2.80
CA VAL A 82 -1.39 -10.25 1.82
C VAL A 82 -2.46 -9.64 0.92
N ALA A 83 -3.49 -9.01 1.51
CA ALA A 83 -4.61 -8.47 0.75
C ALA A 83 -4.23 -7.24 -0.09
N GLY A 84 -3.40 -6.33 0.45
CA GLY A 84 -3.02 -5.09 -0.23
C GLY A 84 -1.94 -5.26 -1.29
N PHE A 85 -0.98 -6.16 -1.05
CA PHE A 85 0.22 -6.28 -1.88
C PHE A 85 0.37 -7.63 -2.55
N LEU A 86 0.47 -8.71 -1.77
CA LEU A 86 0.82 -10.02 -2.32
C LEU A 86 -0.18 -10.45 -3.39
N MET A 87 -1.48 -10.33 -3.11
CA MET A 87 -2.54 -10.67 -4.06
C MET A 87 -2.46 -9.83 -5.34
N MET A 88 -2.17 -8.53 -5.23
CA MET A 88 -1.99 -7.65 -6.38
C MET A 88 -0.77 -8.08 -7.22
N TRP A 89 0.36 -8.33 -6.59
CA TRP A 89 1.58 -8.74 -7.30
C TRP A 89 1.47 -10.10 -7.97
N LEU A 90 0.71 -11.04 -7.39
CA LEU A 90 0.42 -12.32 -8.07
C LEU A 90 -0.30 -12.08 -9.40
N VAL A 91 -1.29 -11.17 -9.43
CA VAL A 91 -2.03 -10.84 -10.66
C VAL A 91 -1.14 -10.07 -11.65
N LEU A 92 -0.41 -9.05 -11.19
CA LEU A 92 0.48 -8.26 -12.06
C LEU A 92 1.64 -9.11 -12.62
N GLY A 93 2.17 -10.03 -11.83
CA GLY A 93 3.18 -10.99 -12.25
C GLY A 93 2.63 -11.97 -13.28
N ASN A 94 1.42 -12.51 -13.07
CA ASN A 94 0.75 -13.36 -14.06
C ASN A 94 0.50 -12.65 -15.40
N LEU A 95 0.22 -11.35 -15.37
CA LEU A 95 0.05 -10.52 -16.57
C LEU A 95 1.37 -10.08 -17.20
N ASN A 96 2.53 -10.48 -16.63
CA ASN A 96 3.87 -10.07 -17.04
C ASN A 96 4.10 -8.53 -17.05
N VAL A 97 3.25 -7.76 -16.36
CA VAL A 97 3.40 -6.31 -16.26
C VAL A 97 4.20 -5.88 -15.02
N LEU A 98 4.49 -6.81 -14.11
CA LEU A 98 5.30 -6.56 -12.91
C LEU A 98 6.80 -6.75 -13.19
N PRO A 99 7.63 -5.70 -13.04
CA PRO A 99 9.08 -5.84 -13.07
C PRO A 99 9.59 -6.49 -11.77
N PHE A 100 9.99 -7.76 -11.83
CA PHE A 100 10.39 -8.52 -10.63
C PHE A 100 11.60 -7.95 -9.87
N ASN A 101 12.48 -7.21 -10.55
CA ASN A 101 13.62 -6.54 -9.90
C ASN A 101 13.16 -5.49 -8.87
N ILE A 102 11.99 -4.87 -9.01
CA ILE A 102 11.49 -3.90 -8.03
C ILE A 102 11.16 -4.57 -6.69
N LEU A 103 10.86 -5.88 -6.68
CA LEU A 103 10.41 -6.58 -5.49
C LEU A 103 11.46 -6.60 -4.38
N ILE A 104 12.76 -6.48 -4.71
CA ILE A 104 13.83 -6.38 -3.71
C ILE A 104 13.63 -5.17 -2.78
N TYR A 105 13.05 -4.09 -3.30
CA TYR A 105 12.70 -2.89 -2.54
C TYR A 105 11.22 -2.88 -2.15
N ALA A 106 10.32 -3.31 -3.04
CA ALA A 106 8.88 -3.23 -2.81
C ALA A 106 8.39 -4.16 -1.68
N VAL A 107 8.93 -5.38 -1.58
CA VAL A 107 8.59 -6.32 -0.50
C VAL A 107 8.91 -5.74 0.89
N PRO A 108 10.17 -5.36 1.21
CA PRO A 108 10.47 -4.84 2.55
C PRO A 108 9.76 -3.51 2.84
N LEU A 109 9.67 -2.60 1.86
CA LEU A 109 9.03 -1.30 2.06
C LEU A 109 7.53 -1.43 2.28
N SER A 110 6.82 -2.30 1.54
CA SER A 110 5.38 -2.52 1.74
C SER A 110 5.06 -3.17 3.09
N ILE A 111 5.93 -4.05 3.61
CA ILE A 111 5.78 -4.60 4.95
C ILE A 111 5.90 -3.48 6.00
N ILE A 112 6.94 -2.65 5.88
CA ILE A 112 7.15 -1.49 6.78
C ILE A 112 5.96 -0.53 6.69
N GLU A 113 5.44 -0.28 5.49
CA GLU A 113 4.29 0.57 5.23
C GLU A 113 3.06 0.08 6.01
N VAL A 114 2.74 -1.22 5.91
CA VAL A 114 1.61 -1.82 6.64
C VAL A 114 1.86 -1.81 8.15
N ILE A 115 3.07 -2.12 8.62
CA ILE A 115 3.41 -2.07 10.04
C ILE A 115 3.13 -0.69 10.62
N ILE A 116 3.62 0.36 9.96
CA ILE A 116 3.44 1.74 10.43
C ILE A 116 1.98 2.17 10.32
N ALA A 117 1.26 1.80 9.26
CA ALA A 117 -0.17 2.07 9.13
C ALA A 117 -0.98 1.43 10.26
N VAL A 118 -0.71 0.15 10.57
CA VAL A 118 -1.36 -0.58 11.66
C VAL A 118 -0.97 -0.01 13.02
N TYR A 119 0.28 0.44 13.18
CA TYR A 119 0.73 1.15 14.39
C TYR A 119 -0.04 2.46 14.59
N ILE A 120 -0.16 3.31 13.57
CA ILE A 120 -0.97 4.54 13.61
C ILE A 120 -2.41 4.21 14.02
N ILE A 121 -3.00 3.18 13.39
CA ILE A 121 -4.36 2.74 13.71
C ILE A 121 -4.46 2.31 15.18
N SER A 122 -3.53 1.49 15.66
CA SER A 122 -3.51 1.00 17.05
C SER A 122 -3.45 2.14 18.07
N TYR A 123 -2.60 3.13 17.80
CA TYR A 123 -2.30 4.21 18.72
C TYR A 123 -3.46 5.21 18.82
N PHE A 124 -4.00 5.63 17.67
CA PHE A 124 -5.01 6.69 17.64
C PHE A 124 -6.43 6.19 17.85
N SER A 125 -6.78 4.99 17.38
CA SER A 125 -8.16 4.49 17.47
C SER A 125 -8.60 4.15 18.90
N LYS A 126 -7.64 3.91 19.82
CA LYS A 126 -7.87 3.45 21.21
C LYS A 126 -8.81 2.23 21.32
N ILE A 127 -8.78 1.36 20.32
CA ILE A 127 -9.51 0.09 20.36
C ILE A 127 -8.88 -0.76 21.48
N LYS A 128 -9.70 -1.16 22.47
CA LYS A 128 -9.29 -2.17 23.46
C LYS A 128 -9.29 -3.53 22.78
N LYS A 129 -8.18 -4.27 22.90
CA LYS A 129 -8.07 -5.66 22.47
C LYS A 129 -8.24 -6.58 23.66
#